data_AF-A0A368T345-F1
#
_entry.id   AF-A0A368T345-F1
#
_cell.length_a   1.000
_cell.length_b   1.000
_cell.length_c   1.000
_cell.angle_alpha   90.00
_cell.angle_beta   90.00
_cell.angle_gamma   90.00
#
_symmetry.space_group_name_H-M   'P 1'
#
loop_
_entity.id
_entity.type
_entity.pdbx_description
1 polymer ?
#
loop_
_entity_poly.entity_id
_entity_poly.type
_entity_poly.pdbx_seq_one_letter_code
_entity_poly.pdbx_strand_id
1 'polypeptide(L)'
;MGGLWWWVRAGSAREITDACAEVEVVTDPGAVRRAEADASLEEVDLAALPADSVLAGLRARRDAQRGRPGFGALVGRERVYLRMPFRDDAAGGPPDPVDYLLELGPDGRWIRQVELAPDGGLRMSADDWPINPPFDLYDPELAGLEIDARTFEDSWRRARPAPGEDG
;
A
#
# COMPACT_ATOMS: atom_id res chain seq x y z
N MET A 1 4.91 5.14 -10.48
CA MET A 1 3.66 5.85 -10.07
C MET A 1 4.07 6.96 -9.12
N GLY A 2 3.65 8.19 -9.38
CA GLY A 2 3.96 9.36 -8.55
C GLY A 2 2.93 9.56 -7.45
N GLY A 3 3.36 10.05 -6.29
CA GLY A 3 2.48 10.50 -5.21
C GLY A 3 2.28 12.01 -5.23
N LEU A 4 1.20 12.49 -4.63
CA LEU A 4 0.98 13.91 -4.35
C LEU A 4 1.46 14.24 -2.94
N TRP A 5 1.99 15.45 -2.75
CA TRP A 5 2.68 15.86 -1.52
C TRP A 5 2.10 17.19 -1.01
N TRP A 6 1.98 17.27 0.31
CA TRP A 6 1.53 18.47 1.03
C TRP A 6 2.27 18.58 2.36
N TRP A 7 2.44 19.80 2.84
CA TRP A 7 2.67 20.05 4.25
C TRP A 7 1.32 20.04 4.96
N VAL A 8 1.13 19.13 5.91
CA VAL A 8 -0.14 19.00 6.64
C VAL A 8 0.04 19.45 8.08
N ARG A 9 -0.68 20.50 8.47
CA ARG A 9 -0.80 20.92 9.87
C ARG A 9 -1.83 20.03 10.57
N ALA A 10 -1.37 19.31 11.58
CA ALA A 10 -2.17 18.43 12.44
C ALA A 10 -1.54 18.37 13.84
N GLY A 11 -2.29 17.88 14.83
CA GLY A 11 -1.80 17.64 16.19
C GLY A 11 -0.83 16.46 16.29
N SER A 12 -0.85 15.50 15.35
CA SER A 12 0.15 14.44 15.25
C SER A 12 0.18 13.76 13.87
N ALA A 13 1.26 13.03 13.57
CA ALA A 13 1.33 12.17 12.37
C ALA A 13 0.21 11.11 12.35
N ARG A 14 -0.10 10.53 13.52
CA ARG A 14 -1.16 9.54 13.67
C ARG A 14 -2.53 10.12 13.32
N GLU A 15 -2.78 11.38 13.68
CA GLU A 15 -4.05 12.04 13.35
C GLU A 15 -4.27 12.08 11.83
N ILE A 16 -3.21 12.32 11.05
CA ILE A 16 -3.28 12.34 9.58
C ILE A 16 -3.65 10.96 9.04
N THR A 17 -2.97 9.90 9.47
CA THR A 17 -3.23 8.53 8.98
C THR A 17 -4.57 7.98 9.47
N ASP A 18 -5.04 8.42 10.64
CA ASP A 18 -6.36 8.04 11.16
C ASP A 18 -7.48 8.82 10.42
N ALA A 19 -7.22 10.05 9.96
CA ALA A 19 -8.20 10.92 9.31
C ALA A 19 -8.33 10.71 7.80
N CYS A 20 -7.25 10.36 7.10
CA CYS A 20 -7.25 10.22 5.63
C CYS A 20 -6.92 8.78 5.20
N ALA A 21 -7.60 8.28 4.18
CA ALA A 21 -7.27 6.99 3.55
C ALA A 21 -6.07 7.14 2.61
N GLU A 22 -5.32 6.07 2.39
CA GLU A 22 -4.25 6.01 1.37
C GLU A 22 -3.18 7.12 1.49
N VAL A 23 -2.88 7.55 2.72
CA VAL A 23 -1.81 8.52 3.01
C VAL A 23 -0.69 7.89 3.81
N GLU A 24 0.53 8.35 3.57
CA GLU A 24 1.66 8.09 4.45
C GLU A 24 2.23 9.41 4.99
N VAL A 25 2.75 9.38 6.22
CA VAL A 25 3.48 10.51 6.79
C VAL A 25 4.97 10.25 6.61
N VAL A 26 5.62 11.11 5.84
CA VAL A 26 7.05 10.99 5.54
C VAL A 26 7.86 11.70 6.63
N THR A 27 8.63 10.93 7.39
CA THR A 27 9.50 11.45 8.47
C THR A 27 10.99 11.31 8.18
N ASP A 28 11.39 10.75 7.04
CA ASP A 28 12.80 10.64 6.66
C ASP A 28 13.43 12.05 6.57
N PRO A 29 14.48 12.36 7.35
CA PRO A 29 15.09 13.69 7.36
C PRO A 29 15.64 14.11 5.98
N GLY A 30 16.03 13.16 5.14
CA GLY A 30 16.45 13.43 3.76
C GLY A 30 15.29 13.92 2.90
N ALA A 31 14.16 13.21 2.93
CA ALA A 31 12.94 13.57 2.23
C ALA A 31 12.34 14.88 2.75
N VAL A 32 12.30 15.07 4.08
CA VAL A 32 11.82 16.31 4.71
C VAL A 32 12.63 17.51 4.23
N ARG A 33 13.97 17.46 4.25
CA ARG A 33 14.81 18.56 3.76
C ARG A 33 14.60 18.86 2.27
N ARG A 34 14.36 17.83 1.45
CA ARG A 34 14.03 18.03 0.02
C ARG A 34 12.69 18.72 -0.14
N ALA A 35 11.68 18.31 0.64
CA ALA A 35 10.37 18.93 0.66
C ALA A 35 10.41 20.39 1.17
N GLU A 36 11.24 20.70 2.17
CA GLU A 36 11.42 22.07 2.68
C GLU A 36 12.01 23.01 1.63
N ALA A 37 12.83 22.48 0.72
CA ALA A 37 13.40 23.24 -0.39
C ALA A 37 12.42 23.42 -1.57
N ASP A 38 11.30 22.71 -1.58
CA ASP A 38 10.29 22.79 -2.64
C ASP A 38 9.20 23.80 -2.28
N ALA A 39 9.34 25.01 -2.83
CA ALA A 39 8.37 26.09 -2.64
C ALA A 39 7.00 25.85 -3.31
N SER A 40 6.85 24.77 -4.09
CA SER A 40 5.58 24.41 -4.71
C SER A 40 4.66 23.55 -3.83
N LEU A 41 5.19 23.02 -2.71
CA LEU A 41 4.38 22.25 -1.78
C LEU A 41 3.43 23.15 -1.00
N GLU A 42 2.14 22.87 -1.17
CA GLU A 42 1.07 23.55 -0.44
C GLU A 42 1.05 23.11 1.04
N GLU A 43 0.82 24.09 1.92
CA GLU A 43 0.52 23.83 3.34
C GLU A 43 -0.98 23.89 3.58
N VAL A 44 -1.53 22.83 4.19
CA VAL A 44 -2.95 22.67 4.46
C VAL A 44 -3.21 22.37 5.93
N ASP A 45 -4.35 22.79 6.45
CA ASP A 45 -4.81 22.45 7.81
C ASP A 45 -5.76 21.25 7.75
N LEU A 46 -5.41 20.16 8.43
CA LEU A 46 -6.23 18.94 8.46
C LEU A 46 -7.64 19.20 9.01
N ALA A 47 -7.79 20.17 9.93
CA ALA A 47 -9.08 20.53 10.51
C ALA A 47 -9.95 21.37 9.57
N ALA A 48 -9.37 21.96 8.52
CA ALA A 48 -10.04 22.92 7.63
C ALA A 48 -9.70 22.66 6.14
N LEU A 49 -9.72 21.40 5.72
CA LEU A 49 -9.45 21.03 4.34
C LEU A 49 -10.48 21.65 3.36
N PRO A 50 -10.05 22.20 2.21
CA PRO A 50 -10.96 22.61 1.15
C PRO A 50 -11.82 21.44 0.67
N ALA A 51 -13.12 21.66 0.49
CA ALA A 51 -14.08 20.58 0.20
C ALA A 51 -13.80 19.83 -1.11
N ASP A 52 -13.16 20.49 -2.08
CA ASP A 52 -12.75 19.98 -3.38
C ASP A 52 -11.30 19.48 -3.43
N SER A 53 -10.58 19.52 -2.30
CA SER A 53 -9.19 19.02 -2.23
C SER A 53 -9.13 17.50 -2.31
N VAL A 54 -8.00 16.97 -2.81
CA VAL A 54 -7.72 15.53 -2.81
C VAL A 54 -7.78 14.95 -1.40
N LEU A 55 -7.22 15.67 -0.42
CA LEU A 55 -7.22 15.24 0.98
C LEU A 55 -8.64 15.18 1.58
N ALA A 56 -9.56 16.09 1.19
CA ALA A 56 -10.96 15.99 1.60
C ALA A 56 -11.63 14.72 1.05
N GLY A 57 -11.31 14.34 -0.19
CA GLY A 57 -11.75 13.06 -0.78
C GLY A 57 -11.20 11.84 -0.02
N LEU A 58 -9.91 11.85 0.31
CA LEU A 58 -9.27 10.77 1.11
C LEU A 58 -9.84 10.70 2.53
N ARG A 59 -10.19 11.84 3.14
CA ARG A 59 -10.89 11.89 4.42
C ARG A 59 -12.30 11.31 4.34
N ALA A 60 -13.07 11.69 3.32
CA ALA A 60 -14.39 11.12 3.10
C ALA A 60 -14.34 9.60 2.89
N ARG A 61 -13.33 9.11 2.15
CA ARG A 61 -13.09 7.67 1.99
C ARG A 61 -12.80 6.98 3.32
N ARG A 62 -11.92 7.57 4.14
CA ARG A 62 -11.62 7.07 5.49
C ARG A 62 -12.87 6.99 6.37
N ASP A 63 -13.69 8.04 6.36
CA ASP A 63 -14.92 8.09 7.12
C ASP A 63 -15.91 6.99 6.67
N ALA A 64 -16.03 6.75 5.36
CA ALA A 64 -16.84 5.66 4.82
C ALA A 64 -16.31 4.26 5.21
N GLN A 65 -15.00 4.10 5.37
CA GLN A 65 -14.40 2.83 5.77
C GLN A 65 -14.62 2.51 7.26
N ARG A 66 -14.64 3.50 8.16
CA ARG A 66 -14.70 3.30 9.64
C ARG A 66 -15.84 2.41 10.12
N GLY A 67 -16.98 2.43 9.44
CA GLY A 67 -18.15 1.61 9.79
C GLY A 67 -18.18 0.22 9.16
N ARG A 68 -17.25 -0.10 8.26
CA ARG A 68 -17.24 -1.36 7.52
C ARG A 68 -16.58 -2.47 8.34
N PRO A 69 -17.09 -3.72 8.28
CA PRO A 69 -16.39 -4.88 8.79
C PRO A 69 -14.97 -4.97 8.22
N GLY A 70 -13.99 -5.27 9.05
CA GLY A 70 -12.59 -5.38 8.65
C GLY A 70 -11.79 -4.07 8.70
N PHE A 71 -12.43 -2.92 8.96
CA PHE A 71 -11.72 -1.66 9.10
C PHE A 71 -10.64 -1.74 10.18
N GLY A 72 -9.40 -1.39 9.83
CA GLY A 72 -8.28 -1.42 10.78
C GLY A 72 -7.85 -2.82 11.24
N ALA A 73 -8.42 -3.90 10.69
CA ALA A 73 -8.15 -5.26 11.19
C ALA A 73 -6.68 -5.69 11.04
N LEU A 74 -5.97 -5.11 10.07
CA LEU A 74 -4.58 -5.44 9.73
C LEU A 74 -3.56 -4.51 10.42
N VAL A 75 -4.02 -3.42 11.03
CA VAL A 75 -3.14 -2.41 11.65
C VAL A 75 -2.41 -2.99 12.87
N GLY A 76 -1.12 -2.70 12.97
CA GLY A 76 -0.27 -3.11 14.10
C GLY A 76 0.23 -4.56 14.03
N ARG A 77 -0.10 -5.30 12.97
CA ARG A 77 0.45 -6.64 12.74
C ARG A 77 1.88 -6.55 12.22
N GLU A 78 2.75 -7.46 12.65
CA GLU A 78 4.15 -7.51 12.17
C GLU A 78 4.26 -7.93 10.69
N ARG A 79 3.34 -8.80 10.26
CA ARG A 79 3.23 -9.31 8.90
C ARG A 79 1.77 -9.46 8.51
N VAL A 80 1.47 -9.14 7.26
CA VAL A 80 0.17 -9.32 6.63
C VAL A 80 0.38 -10.08 5.33
N TYR A 81 -0.44 -11.10 5.09
CA TYR A 81 -0.37 -11.89 3.86
C TYR A 81 -1.68 -11.74 3.09
N LEU A 82 -1.62 -11.31 1.83
CA LEU A 82 -2.78 -11.02 1.01
C LEU A 82 -2.78 -11.87 -0.26
N ARG A 83 -3.96 -12.19 -0.78
CA ARG A 83 -4.16 -12.68 -2.15
C ARG A 83 -4.90 -11.62 -2.97
N MET A 84 -4.16 -10.92 -3.83
CA MET A 84 -4.67 -9.85 -4.68
C MET A 84 -5.01 -10.40 -6.07
N PRO A 85 -6.25 -10.25 -6.56
CA PRO A 85 -6.56 -10.54 -7.95
C PRO A 85 -5.95 -9.47 -8.86
N PHE A 86 -5.26 -9.87 -9.94
CA PHE A 86 -4.86 -8.90 -10.97
C PHE A 86 -6.09 -8.38 -11.70
N ARG A 87 -6.31 -7.07 -11.62
CA ARG A 87 -7.23 -6.35 -12.51
C ARG A 87 -6.38 -5.51 -13.44
N ASP A 88 -6.08 -6.03 -14.62
CA ASP A 88 -5.64 -5.18 -15.72
C ASP A 88 -6.87 -4.44 -16.25
N ASP A 89 -6.96 -3.15 -15.98
CA ASP A 89 -7.95 -2.25 -16.57
C ASP A 89 -7.39 -1.47 -17.77
N ALA A 90 -6.11 -1.68 -18.13
CA ALA A 90 -5.38 -0.85 -19.10
C ALA A 90 -5.06 -1.54 -20.44
N ALA A 91 -5.10 -2.87 -20.55
CA ALA A 91 -4.84 -3.56 -21.81
C ALA A 91 -6.05 -4.35 -22.31
N GLY A 92 -6.58 -3.97 -23.47
CA GLY A 92 -7.64 -4.70 -24.20
C GLY A 92 -7.21 -6.05 -24.78
N GLY A 93 -6.36 -6.81 -24.08
CA GLY A 93 -6.09 -8.22 -24.31
C GLY A 93 -6.73 -9.07 -23.20
N PRO A 94 -6.94 -10.38 -23.40
CA PRO A 94 -7.48 -11.21 -22.33
C PRO A 94 -6.42 -11.33 -21.23
N PRO A 95 -6.65 -10.85 -20.00
CA PRO A 95 -5.79 -11.26 -18.90
C PRO A 95 -6.19 -12.70 -18.58
N ASP A 96 -5.27 -13.65 -18.70
CA ASP A 96 -5.36 -14.79 -17.80
C ASP A 96 -5.26 -14.17 -16.39
N PRO A 97 -6.29 -14.30 -15.53
CA PRO A 97 -6.29 -13.67 -14.23
C PRO A 97 -5.20 -14.33 -13.38
N VAL A 98 -4.08 -13.63 -13.22
CA VAL A 98 -3.01 -14.08 -12.36
C VAL A 98 -3.26 -13.50 -10.97
N ASP A 99 -3.39 -14.37 -9.97
CA ASP A 99 -3.47 -13.93 -8.58
C ASP A 99 -2.05 -13.70 -8.05
N TYR A 100 -1.89 -12.64 -7.27
CA TYR A 100 -0.64 -12.35 -6.57
C TYR A 100 -0.80 -12.60 -5.08
N LEU A 101 0.16 -13.30 -4.49
CA LEU A 101 0.30 -13.36 -3.04
C LEU A 101 1.30 -12.29 -2.62
N LEU A 102 0.93 -11.47 -1.64
CA LEU A 102 1.79 -10.41 -1.10
C LEU A 102 2.08 -10.67 0.38
N GLU A 103 3.32 -10.46 0.78
CA GLU A 103 3.68 -10.23 2.17
C GLU A 103 3.95 -8.74 2.37
N LEU A 104 3.27 -8.14 3.34
CA LEU A 104 3.43 -6.75 3.75
C LEU A 104 4.05 -6.65 5.14
N GLY A 105 4.82 -5.59 5.35
CA GLY A 105 5.34 -5.17 6.63
C GLY A 105 4.31 -4.43 7.48
N PRO A 106 4.68 -4.07 8.73
CA PRO A 106 3.78 -3.39 9.67
C PRO A 106 3.38 -1.98 9.25
N ASP A 107 4.13 -1.37 8.32
CA ASP A 107 3.88 -0.08 7.71
C ASP A 107 3.12 -0.19 6.37
N GLY A 108 2.68 -1.40 6.00
CA GLY A 108 1.98 -1.67 4.75
C GLY A 108 2.88 -1.74 3.53
N ARG A 109 4.21 -1.57 3.66
CA ARG A 109 5.13 -1.75 2.55
C ARG A 109 5.23 -3.20 2.16
N TRP A 110 5.33 -3.44 0.86
CA TRP A 110 5.54 -4.76 0.33
C TRP A 110 6.95 -5.28 0.68
N ILE A 111 7.06 -6.58 0.97
CA ILE A 111 8.31 -7.26 1.30
C ILE A 111 8.61 -8.35 0.27
N ARG A 112 7.65 -9.24 0.00
CA ARG A 112 7.79 -10.39 -0.91
C ARG A 112 6.50 -10.62 -1.67
N GLN A 113 6.61 -11.05 -2.93
CA GLN A 113 5.47 -11.38 -3.78
C GLN A 113 5.63 -12.76 -4.41
N VAL A 114 4.50 -13.44 -4.62
CA VAL A 114 4.42 -14.61 -5.49
C VAL A 114 3.35 -14.36 -6.54
N GLU A 115 3.74 -14.37 -7.80
CA GLU A 115 2.84 -14.47 -8.94
C GLU A 115 2.37 -15.92 -9.09
N LEU A 116 1.07 -16.18 -9.05
CA LEU A 116 0.52 -17.53 -9.20
C LEU A 116 0.30 -17.88 -10.67
N ALA A 117 1.15 -18.74 -11.22
CA ALA A 117 0.98 -19.28 -12.57
C ALA A 117 0.81 -20.81 -12.56
N PRO A 118 0.12 -21.39 -13.56
CA PRO A 118 -0.09 -22.85 -13.65
C PRO A 118 1.21 -23.68 -13.68
N ASP A 119 2.33 -23.09 -14.09
CA ASP A 119 3.65 -23.72 -14.25
C ASP A 119 4.58 -23.58 -13.03
N GLY A 120 4.07 -23.04 -11.92
CA GLY A 120 4.79 -22.96 -10.64
C GLY A 120 4.93 -21.54 -10.08
N GLY A 121 4.67 -20.50 -10.87
CA GLY A 121 4.69 -19.11 -10.42
C GLY A 121 6.09 -18.52 -10.27
N LEU A 122 6.12 -17.18 -10.14
CA LEU A 122 7.34 -16.39 -9.98
C LEU A 122 7.36 -15.74 -8.60
N ARG A 123 8.52 -15.66 -7.97
CA ARG A 123 8.70 -14.94 -6.70
C ARG A 123 9.64 -13.75 -6.88
N MET A 124 9.39 -12.70 -6.11
CA MET A 124 10.12 -11.43 -6.17
C MET A 124 10.26 -10.80 -4.78
N SER A 125 11.34 -10.06 -4.56
CA SER A 125 11.57 -9.27 -3.35
C SER A 125 11.32 -7.78 -3.58
N ALA A 126 10.97 -7.07 -2.52
CA ALA A 126 10.84 -5.61 -2.54
C ALA A 126 12.10 -4.85 -2.92
N ASP A 127 13.26 -5.46 -2.68
CA ASP A 127 14.56 -4.90 -3.03
C ASP A 127 14.74 -4.69 -4.54
N ASP A 128 13.96 -5.40 -5.36
CA ASP A 128 14.03 -5.32 -6.82
C ASP A 128 13.30 -4.09 -7.40
N TRP A 129 12.57 -3.32 -6.57
CA TRP A 129 11.71 -2.24 -7.04
C TRP A 129 12.14 -0.86 -6.55
N PRO A 130 12.26 0.14 -7.46
CA PRO A 130 12.73 1.48 -7.11
C PRO A 130 11.72 2.29 -6.28
N ILE A 131 10.44 1.87 -6.26
CA ILE A 131 9.37 2.55 -5.52
C ILE A 131 8.49 1.49 -4.88
N ASN A 132 8.31 1.58 -3.56
CA ASN A 132 7.51 0.66 -2.75
C ASN A 132 6.54 1.47 -1.86
N PRO A 133 5.45 2.00 -2.44
CA PRO A 133 4.45 2.74 -1.67
C PRO A 133 3.69 1.78 -0.74
N PRO A 134 3.30 2.22 0.46
CA PRO A 134 2.58 1.36 1.40
C PRO A 134 1.13 1.14 0.98
N PHE A 135 0.62 -0.05 1.28
CA PHE A 135 -0.82 -0.33 1.31
C PHE A 135 -1.45 0.27 2.57
N ASP A 136 -2.68 0.78 2.46
CA ASP A 136 -3.44 1.28 3.62
C ASP A 136 -4.00 0.12 4.45
N LEU A 137 -3.30 -0.27 5.51
CA LEU A 137 -3.68 -1.40 6.38
C LEU A 137 -5.02 -1.20 7.12
N TYR A 138 -5.59 -0.01 7.09
CA TYR A 138 -6.95 0.19 7.58
C TYR A 138 -8.04 -0.15 6.57
N ASP A 139 -7.71 -0.30 5.29
CA ASP A 139 -8.71 -0.56 4.26
C ASP A 139 -9.42 -1.90 4.54
N PRO A 140 -10.74 -1.88 4.81
CA PRO A 140 -11.53 -3.08 5.08
C PRO A 140 -11.52 -4.07 3.91
N GLU A 141 -11.24 -3.63 2.68
CA GLU A 141 -11.18 -4.53 1.52
C GLU A 141 -9.94 -5.42 1.57
N LEU A 142 -8.80 -4.92 2.06
CA LEU A 142 -7.59 -5.73 2.24
C LEU A 142 -7.82 -6.83 3.27
N ALA A 143 -8.60 -6.57 4.33
CA ALA A 143 -8.94 -7.58 5.32
C ALA A 143 -9.70 -8.77 4.72
N GLY A 144 -10.50 -8.55 3.68
CA GLY A 144 -11.21 -9.61 2.95
C GLY A 144 -10.31 -10.43 2.02
N LEU A 145 -9.08 -9.98 1.76
CA LEU A 145 -8.09 -10.62 0.90
C LEU A 145 -7.01 -11.35 1.70
N GLU A 146 -7.10 -11.33 3.03
CA GLU A 146 -6.13 -11.96 3.90
C GLU A 146 -6.08 -13.48 3.68
N ILE A 147 -4.86 -13.99 3.58
CA ILE A 147 -4.53 -15.42 3.60
C ILE A 147 -3.64 -15.72 4.80
N ASP A 148 -3.54 -17.00 5.17
CA ASP A 148 -2.58 -17.39 6.21
C ASP A 148 -1.12 -17.38 5.69
N ALA A 149 -0.19 -17.18 6.62
CA ALA A 149 1.25 -17.19 6.34
C ALA A 149 1.71 -18.50 5.69
N ARG A 150 1.10 -19.63 6.06
CA ARG A 150 1.47 -20.94 5.53
C ARG A 150 1.20 -21.03 4.04
N THR A 151 0.06 -20.53 3.58
CA THR A 151 -0.36 -20.48 2.18
C THR A 151 0.63 -19.67 1.35
N PHE A 152 1.06 -18.53 1.88
CA PHE A 152 2.10 -17.71 1.26
C PHE A 152 3.43 -18.47 1.18
N GLU A 153 3.94 -18.96 2.31
CA GLU A 153 5.25 -19.61 2.42
C GLU A 153 5.35 -20.90 1.60
N ASP A 154 4.27 -21.69 1.55
CA ASP A 154 4.18 -22.88 0.69
C ASP A 154 4.29 -22.50 -0.80
N SER A 155 3.70 -21.38 -1.20
CA SER A 155 3.77 -20.89 -2.58
C SER A 155 5.15 -20.30 -2.90
N TRP A 156 5.72 -19.53 -1.98
CA TRP A 156 7.06 -18.95 -2.09
C TRP A 156 8.16 -20.01 -2.29
N ARG A 157 8.06 -21.15 -1.61
CA ARG A 157 9.02 -22.27 -1.77
C ARG A 157 8.91 -22.98 -3.11
N ARG A 158 7.71 -23.00 -3.72
CA ARG A 158 7.46 -23.67 -5.00
C ARG A 158 7.75 -22.76 -6.20
N ALA A 159 7.58 -21.45 -6.02
CA ALA A 159 7.82 -20.45 -7.04
C ALA A 159 9.31 -20.33 -7.40
N ARG A 160 9.55 -20.05 -8.68
CA ARG A 160 10.91 -19.80 -9.20
C ARG A 160 11.27 -18.33 -9.00
N PRO A 161 12.54 -18.00 -8.73
CA PRO A 161 12.99 -16.60 -8.72
C PRO A 161 12.65 -15.92 -10.06
N ALA A 162 12.29 -14.64 -10.01
CA ALA A 162 12.15 -13.87 -11.23
C ALA A 162 13.50 -13.74 -11.96
N PRO A 163 13.51 -13.70 -13.31
CA PRO A 163 14.75 -13.61 -14.08
C PRO A 163 15.50 -12.33 -13.69
N GLY A 164 16.70 -12.47 -13.12
CA GLY A 164 17.51 -11.37 -12.56
C GLY A 164 17.93 -11.59 -11.10
N GLU A 165 17.28 -12.50 -10.38
CA GLU A 165 17.67 -12.93 -9.02
C GLU A 165 18.68 -14.10 -9.03
N ASP A 166 19.68 -14.09 -9.91
CA ASP A 166 20.83 -15.00 -9.79
C ASP A 166 21.91 -14.31 -8.94
N GLY A 167 22.18 -14.89 -7.76
CA GLY A 167 23.17 -14.39 -6.78
C GLY A 167 24.62 -14.51 -7.23
#